data_AF-A0A9D6M3B1-F1
#
_entry.id   AF-A0A9D6M3B1-F1
#
_cell.length_a   1.000
_cell.length_b   1.000
_cell.length_c   1.000
_cell.angle_alpha   90.00
_cell.angle_beta   90.00
_cell.angle_gamma   90.00
#
_symmetry.space_group_name_H-M   'P 1'
#
loop_
_entity.id
_entity.type
_entity.pdbx_description
1 polymer ?
#
loop_
_entity_poly.entity_id
_entity_poly.type
_entity_poly.pdbx_seq_one_letter_code
_entity_poly.pdbx_strand_id
1 'polypeptide(L)' 'MIDLHTHSLLSDGELLPSELIRRAEAMGYKGIAITDHSDASNIDFVIERIVVVCKELKS' A
#
# COMPACT_ATOMS: atom_id res chain seq x y z
N MET A 1 12.02 -7.49 8.83
CA MET A 1 12.00 -7.86 7.40
C MET A 1 11.69 -6.61 6.56
N ILE A 2 12.06 -6.56 5.28
CA ILE A 2 11.56 -5.53 4.35
C ILE A 2 10.90 -6.29 3.20
N ASP A 3 9.65 -5.95 2.89
CA ASP A 3 8.91 -6.54 1.78
C ASP A 3 8.73 -5.49 0.68
N LEU A 4 9.10 -5.82 -0.55
CA LEU A 4 9.15 -4.87 -1.66
C LEU A 4 8.15 -5.20 -2.77
N HIS A 5 7.27 -6.18 -2.57
CA HIS A 5 6.31 -6.58 -3.58
C HIS A 5 4.99 -7.00 -2.93
N THR A 6 4.10 -6.04 -2.69
CA THR A 6 2.79 -6.30 -2.11
C THR A 6 1.71 -5.54 -2.86
N HIS A 7 0.55 -6.17 -2.99
CA HIS A 7 -0.61 -5.61 -3.68
C HIS A 7 -1.71 -5.30 -2.65
N SER A 8 -2.46 -4.24 -2.91
CA SER A 8 -3.61 -3.80 -2.13
C SER A 8 -4.92 -4.08 -2.89
N LEU A 9 -6.06 -3.83 -2.24
CA LEU A 9 -7.39 -3.87 -2.86
C LEU A 9 -7.58 -2.84 -3.99
N LEU A 10 -6.64 -1.91 -4.20
CA LEU A 10 -6.63 -1.06 -5.39
C LEU A 10 -6.14 -1.80 -6.64
N SER A 11 -5.69 -3.05 -6.49
CA SER A 11 -5.26 -3.96 -7.54
C SER A 11 -5.85 -5.36 -7.32
N ASP A 12 -5.02 -6.42 -7.34
CA ASP A 12 -5.41 -7.81 -7.08
C ASP A 12 -5.06 -8.28 -5.65
N GLY A 13 -4.67 -7.37 -4.76
CA GLY A 13 -4.42 -7.68 -3.36
C GLY A 13 -5.70 -7.83 -2.53
N GLU A 14 -5.58 -8.43 -1.35
CA GLU A 14 -6.73 -8.76 -0.49
C GLU A 14 -7.00 -7.75 0.63
N LEU A 15 -6.05 -6.84 0.90
CA LEU A 15 -6.11 -5.90 2.02
C LEU A 15 -6.20 -4.46 1.54
N LEU A 16 -6.90 -3.60 2.29
CA LEU A 16 -6.82 -2.16 2.08
C LEU A 16 -5.37 -1.70 2.27
N PRO A 17 -4.92 -0.61 1.62
CA PRO A 17 -3.58 -0.07 1.83
C PRO A 17 -3.24 0.16 3.31
N SER A 18 -4.20 0.64 4.09
CA SER A 18 -4.04 0.87 5.53
C SER A 18 -3.92 -0.42 6.34
N GLU A 19 -4.73 -1.43 6.02
CA GLU A 19 -4.68 -2.75 6.66
C GLU A 19 -3.35 -3.45 6.35
N LEU A 20 -2.90 -3.38 5.09
CA LEU A 20 -1.63 -3.94 4.64
C LEU A 20 -0.44 -3.34 5.41
N ILE A 21 -0.41 -2.02 5.55
CA ILE A 21 0.64 -1.30 6.31
C ILE A 21 0.58 -1.67 7.80
N ARG A 22 -0.60 -1.62 8.43
CA ARG A 22 -0.76 -1.94 9.87
C ARG A 22 -0.42 -3.40 10.17
N ARG A 23 -0.73 -4.31 9.25
CA ARG A 23 -0.34 -5.73 9.37
C ARG A 23 1.18 -5.89 9.31
N ALA A 24 1.84 -5.23 8.37
CA ALA A 24 3.30 -5.27 8.27
C ALA A 24 3.98 -4.70 9.54
N GLU A 25 3.45 -3.61 10.09
CA GLU A 25 3.88 -3.02 11.37
C GLU A 25 3.73 -4.03 12.52
N ALA A 26 2.54 -4.64 12.67
CA ALA A 26 2.26 -5.64 13.70
C ALA A 26 3.16 -6.89 13.59
N MET A 27 3.59 -7.23 12.37
CA MET A 27 4.53 -8.33 12.11
C MET A 27 6.01 -7.93 12.29
N GLY A 28 6.31 -6.68 12.68
CA GLY A 28 7.67 -6.21 12.93
C GLY A 28 8.49 -5.95 11.66
N TYR A 29 7.84 -5.59 10.56
CA TYR A 29 8.54 -5.24 9.33
C TYR A 29 9.23 -3.88 9.50
N LYS A 30 10.45 -3.76 8.96
CA LYS A 30 11.21 -2.51 8.92
C LYS A 30 10.76 -1.61 7.76
N GLY A 31 10.03 -2.17 6.79
CA GLY A 31 9.51 -1.45 5.64
C GLY A 31 8.66 -2.36 4.76
N ILE A 32 7.76 -1.75 4.01
CA ILE A 32 6.90 -2.40 3.01
C ILE A 32 6.77 -1.48 1.79
N ALA A 33 6.70 -2.04 0.58
CA ALA A 33 6.35 -1.33 -0.64
C ALA A 33 5.01 -1.82 -1.18
N ILE A 34 4.12 -0.87 -1.49
CA ILE A 34 2.88 -1.13 -2.24
C ILE A 34 3.22 -1.02 -3.72
N THR A 35 3.00 -2.10 -4.47
CA THR A 35 3.38 -2.26 -5.88
C THR A 35 2.18 -2.70 -6.72
N ASP A 36 1.06 -2.00 -6.57
CA ASP A 36 -0.19 -2.26 -7.30
C ASP A 36 -0.02 -2.17 -8.82
N HIS A 37 -0.73 -3.02 -9.57
CA HIS A 37 -0.76 -2.97 -11.03
C HIS A 37 -1.34 -1.63 -11.52
N SER A 38 -0.45 -0.75 -12.00
CA SER A 38 -0.83 0.59 -12.43
C SER A 38 -0.17 0.97 -13.76
N ASP A 39 -0.92 1.63 -14.62
CA ASP A 39 -0.46 2.26 -15.85
C ASP A 39 -1.26 3.55 -16.15
N ALA A 40 -1.15 4.09 -17.36
CA ALA A 40 -1.85 5.31 -17.74
C ALA A 40 -3.38 5.25 -17.62
N SER A 41 -3.97 4.06 -17.48
CA SER A 41 -5.42 3.88 -17.31
C SER A 41 -5.93 4.14 -15.89
N ASN A 42 -5.06 4.06 -14.86
CA ASN A 42 -5.49 4.13 -13.45
C ASN A 42 -4.49 4.80 -12.49
N ILE A 43 -3.30 5.21 -12.95
CA ILE A 43 -2.22 5.69 -12.07
C ILE A 43 -2.61 6.94 -11.27
N ASP A 44 -3.43 7.82 -11.85
CA ASP A 44 -4.00 8.99 -11.18
C ASP A 44 -4.91 8.59 -10.00
N PHE A 45 -5.75 7.58 -10.20
CA PHE A 45 -6.61 7.02 -9.16
C PHE A 45 -5.80 6.36 -8.02
N VAL A 46 -4.81 5.53 -8.37
CA VAL A 46 -4.04 4.73 -7.40
C VAL A 46 -3.12 5.62 -6.56
N ILE A 47 -2.31 6.46 -7.20
CA ILE A 47 -1.30 7.27 -6.51
C ILE A 47 -1.94 8.25 -5.52
N GLU A 48 -3.02 8.94 -5.91
CA GLU A 48 -3.69 9.89 -5.03
C GLU A 48 -4.20 9.24 -3.74
N ARG A 49 -4.80 8.05 -3.84
CA ARG A 49 -5.33 7.30 -2.69
C ARG A 49 -4.23 6.79 -1.77
N ILE A 50 -3.15 6.25 -2.33
CA ILE A 50 -2.00 5.81 -1.55
C ILE A 50 -1.38 7.00 -0.79
N VAL A 51 -1.23 8.15 -1.43
CA VAL A 51 -0.70 9.37 -0.78
C VAL A 51 -1.58 9.82 0.38
N VAL A 52 -2.91 9.78 0.24
CA VAL A 52 -3.85 10.12 1.34
C VAL A 52 -3.64 9.17 2.52
N VAL A 53 -3.68 7.86 2.29
CA VAL A 53 -3.50 6.86 3.36
C VAL A 53 -2.14 7.01 4.05
N CYS A 54 -1.05 7.21 3.29
CA CYS A 54 0.28 7.43 3.87
C CYS A 54 0.36 8.70 4.73
N LYS A 55 -0.41 9.75 4.41
CA LYS A 55 -0.48 10.96 5.24
C LYS A 55 -1.24 10.71 6.54
N GLU A 56 -2.35 9.99 6.48
CA GLU A 56 -3.15 9.64 7.66
C GLU A 56 -2.40 8.74 8.65
N LEU A 57 -1.62 7.78 8.13
CA LEU A 57 -0.87 6.81 8.93
C LEU A 57 0.46 7.32 9.49
N LYS A 58 0.93 8.51 9.07
CA LYS A 58 2.17 9.14 9.60
C LYS A 58 2.05 9.68 11.02
N SER A 59 0.88 9.51 11.64
CA SER A 59 0.53 9.95 13.00
C SER A 59 1.20 9.11 14.08
#